data_AF-A0A4Q6AQ38-F1
#
_entry.id   AF-A0A4Q6AQ38-F1
#
_cell.length_a   1.000
_cell.length_b   1.000
_cell.length_c   1.000
_cell.angle_alpha   90.00
_cell.angle_beta   90.00
_cell.angle_gamma   90.00
#
_symmetry.space_group_name_H-M   'P 1'
#
loop_
_entity.id
_entity.type
_entity.pdbx_description
1 polymer ?
#
loop_
_entity_poly.entity_id
_entity_poly.type
_entity_poly.pdbx_seq_one_letter_code
_entity_poly.pdbx_strand_id
1 'polypeptide(L)'
;MVLTGALTATMYFIHPLFINAFLELGFPDYFRIELGTLKIIGAILLLLPMVPAKFKEWAYVGFAITYVSGIIAHAVVHQNATVIAPMVPLVFLVISYTYYYKLNRAR
;
A
#
# COMPACT_ATOMS: atom_id res chain seq x y z
N MET A 1 -5.79 -3.39 7.47
CA MET A 1 -4.70 -3.14 6.52
C MET A 1 -4.70 -4.10 5.34
N VAL A 2 -4.59 -5.40 5.57
CA VAL A 2 -4.43 -6.31 4.42
C VAL A 2 -5.68 -6.37 3.53
N LEU A 3 -6.87 -6.35 4.14
CA LEU A 3 -8.13 -6.29 3.41
C LEU A 3 -8.26 -5.02 2.56
N THR A 4 -7.90 -3.86 3.13
CA THR A 4 -7.92 -2.57 2.42
C THR A 4 -6.86 -2.49 1.31
N GLY A 5 -5.68 -3.06 1.54
CA GLY A 5 -4.61 -3.17 0.53
C GLY A 5 -4.98 -4.08 -0.63
N ALA A 6 -5.59 -5.24 -0.36
CA ALA A 6 -6.04 -6.18 -1.39
C ALA A 6 -7.20 -5.61 -2.22
N LEU A 7 -8.18 -4.97 -1.58
CA LEU A 7 -9.30 -4.32 -2.27
C LEU A 7 -8.85 -3.16 -3.16
N THR A 8 -7.91 -2.34 -2.69
CA THR A 8 -7.37 -1.24 -3.52
C THR A 8 -6.49 -1.76 -4.65
N ALA A 9 -5.78 -2.87 -4.47
CA ALA A 9 -4.98 -3.47 -5.53
C ALA A 9 -5.84 -3.99 -6.69
N THR A 10 -7.00 -4.61 -6.44
CA THR A 10 -7.90 -5.04 -7.53
C THR A 10 -8.49 -3.85 -8.27
N MET A 11 -8.81 -2.76 -7.56
CA MET A 11 -9.29 -1.53 -8.19
C MET A 11 -8.28 -0.90 -9.13
N TYR A 12 -6.97 -1.08 -8.88
CA TYR A 12 -5.94 -0.60 -9.80
C TYR A 12 -6.12 -1.22 -11.18
N PHE A 13 -6.50 -2.50 -11.30
CA PHE A 13 -6.64 -3.19 -12.58
C PHE A 13 -7.98 -2.94 -13.29
N ILE A 14 -9.03 -2.71 -12.52
CA ILE A 14 -10.41 -2.77 -13.03
C ILE A 14 -11.00 -1.37 -13.28
N HIS A 15 -10.63 -0.38 -12.46
CA HIS A 15 -11.36 0.89 -12.45
C HIS A 15 -10.63 2.00 -13.24
N PRO A 16 -11.26 2.65 -14.23
CA PRO A 16 -10.62 3.68 -15.07
C PRO A 16 -10.15 4.90 -14.29
N LEU A 17 -10.74 5.18 -13.12
CA LEU A 17 -10.26 6.20 -12.19
C LEU A 17 -8.76 6.07 -11.86
N PHE A 18 -8.25 4.85 -11.69
CA PHE A 18 -6.83 4.66 -11.38
C PHE A 18 -5.94 4.86 -12.60
N ILE A 19 -6.41 4.55 -13.80
CA ILE A 19 -5.67 4.83 -15.03
C ILE A 19 -5.46 6.34 -15.15
N ASN A 20 -6.54 7.12 -15.01
CA ASN A 20 -6.47 8.58 -15.10
C ASN A 20 -5.64 9.19 -13.95
N ALA A 21 -5.79 8.70 -12.72
CA ALA A 21 -5.01 9.20 -11.59
C ALA A 21 -3.49 9.00 -11.76
N PHE A 22 -3.06 7.87 -12.31
CA PHE A 22 -1.63 7.63 -12.57
C PHE A 22 -1.11 8.50 -13.72
N LEU A 23 -1.91 8.70 -14.77
CA LEU A 23 -1.57 9.60 -15.88
C LEU A 23 -1.48 11.07 -15.44
N GLU A 24 -2.42 11.52 -14.60
CA GLU A 24 -2.40 12.87 -14.03
C GLU A 24 -1.16 13.12 -13.16
N LEU A 25 -0.69 12.09 -12.44
CA LEU A 25 0.56 12.12 -11.69
C LEU A 25 1.82 12.04 -12.59
N GLY A 26 1.66 11.88 -13.90
CA GLY A 26 2.77 11.77 -14.86
C GLY A 26 3.42 10.39 -14.91
N PHE A 27 2.81 9.36 -14.30
CA PHE A 27 3.33 8.00 -14.34
C PHE A 27 2.81 7.23 -15.56
N PRO A 28 3.67 6.45 -16.23
CA PRO A 28 3.23 5.55 -17.29
C PRO A 28 2.37 4.40 -16.75
N ASP A 29 1.46 3.87 -17.58
CA ASP A 29 0.45 2.90 -17.14
C ASP A 29 1.02 1.59 -16.59
N TYR A 30 2.21 1.17 -17.07
CA TYR A 30 2.86 -0.04 -16.53
C TYR A 30 3.18 0.08 -15.03
N PHE A 31 3.43 1.30 -14.53
CA PHE A 31 3.74 1.53 -13.11
C PHE A 31 2.54 1.25 -12.20
N ARG A 32 1.32 1.56 -12.67
CA ARG A 32 0.07 1.19 -11.99
C ARG A 32 -0.04 -0.33 -11.85
N ILE A 33 0.23 -1.06 -12.93
CA ILE A 33 0.17 -2.53 -12.98
C ILE A 33 1.23 -3.15 -12.04
N GLU A 34 2.45 -2.60 -12.07
CA GLU A 34 3.55 -3.03 -11.19
C GLU A 34 3.19 -2.83 -9.71
N LEU A 35 2.75 -1.63 -9.33
CA LEU A 35 2.32 -1.32 -7.96
C LEU A 35 1.14 -2.18 -7.50
N GLY A 36 0.15 -2.42 -8.37
CA GLY A 36 -0.98 -3.31 -8.09
C GLY A 36 -0.52 -4.73 -7.79
N THR A 37 0.40 -5.26 -8.61
CA THR A 37 0.96 -6.61 -8.45
C THR A 37 1.76 -6.74 -7.16
N LEU A 38 2.63 -5.78 -6.87
CA LEU A 38 3.42 -5.76 -5.63
C LEU A 38 2.55 -5.66 -4.38
N LYS A 39 1.44 -4.89 -4.42
CA LYS A 39 0.47 -4.84 -3.31
C LYS A 39 -0.20 -6.18 -3.05
N ILE A 40 -0.52 -6.96 -4.09
CA ILE A 40 -1.08 -8.31 -3.94
C ILE A 40 -0.06 -9.23 -3.27
N ILE A 41 1.20 -9.21 -3.75
CA ILE A 41 2.28 -10.02 -3.18
C ILE A 41 2.49 -9.65 -1.69
N GLY A 42 2.59 -8.36 -1.38
CA GLY A 42 2.72 -7.89 -0.01
C GLY A 42 1.54 -8.29 0.88
N ALA A 43 0.31 -8.24 0.35
CA ALA A 43 -0.88 -8.69 1.07
C ALA A 43 -0.83 -10.19 1.39
N ILE A 44 -0.41 -11.03 0.43
CA ILE A 44 -0.23 -12.46 0.63
C ILE A 44 0.83 -12.74 1.72
N LEU A 45 1.96 -12.03 1.67
CA LEU A 45 3.03 -12.17 2.68
C LEU A 45 2.55 -11.85 4.10
N LEU A 46 1.68 -10.84 4.26
CA LEU A 46 1.12 -10.47 5.55
C LEU A 46 -0.01 -11.39 6.02
N LEU A 47 -0.84 -11.91 5.11
CA LEU A 47 -1.97 -12.78 5.44
C LEU A 47 -1.53 -14.18 5.87
N LEU A 48 -0.53 -14.75 5.19
CA LEU A 48 -0.18 -16.15 5.41
C LEU A 48 0.52 -16.34 6.77
N PRO A 49 0.00 -17.20 7.65
CA PRO A 49 0.59 -17.43 8.97
C PRO A 49 1.95 -18.13 8.88
N MET A 50 2.16 -18.95 7.85
CA MET A 50 3.40 -19.70 7.58
C MET A 50 4.59 -18.83 7.11
N VAL A 51 4.36 -17.58 6.72
CA VAL A 51 5.43 -16.71 6.22
C VAL A 51 6.34 -16.28 7.39
N PRO A 52 7.67 -16.45 7.27
CA PRO A 52 8.62 -16.06 8.32
C PRO A 52 8.53 -14.57 8.67
N ALA A 53 8.79 -14.22 9.93
CA ALA A 53 8.67 -12.86 10.45
C ALA A 53 9.46 -11.83 9.63
N LYS A 54 10.68 -12.18 9.18
CA LYS A 54 11.52 -11.32 8.35
C LYS A 54 10.81 -10.85 7.07
N PHE A 55 10.14 -11.76 6.36
CA PHE A 55 9.42 -11.40 5.12
C PHE A 55 8.20 -10.54 5.40
N LYS A 56 7.56 -10.70 6.57
CA LYS A 56 6.45 -9.82 7.00
C LYS A 56 6.95 -8.41 7.27
N GLU A 57 8.10 -8.26 7.93
CA GLU A 57 8.75 -6.96 8.14
C GLU A 57 9.07 -6.26 6.82
N TRP A 58 9.66 -6.98 5.85
CA TRP A 58 9.90 -6.43 4.51
C TRP A 58 8.62 -6.02 3.79
N ALA A 59 7.53 -6.79 3.93
CA ALA A 59 6.23 -6.39 3.39
C ALA A 59 5.72 -5.09 4.04
N TYR A 60 5.83 -4.96 5.37
CA TYR A 60 5.48 -3.71 6.07
C TYR A 60 6.31 -2.52 5.57
N VAL A 61 7.63 -2.69 5.40
CA VAL A 61 8.52 -1.63 4.88
C VAL A 61 8.14 -1.24 3.45
N GLY A 62 7.91 -2.21 2.56
CA GLY A 62 7.52 -1.94 1.18
C GLY A 62 6.19 -1.18 1.06
N PHE A 63 5.20 -1.56 1.88
CA PHE A 63 3.94 -0.81 1.97
C PHE A 63 4.14 0.60 2.51
N ALA A 64 4.96 0.78 3.56
CA ALA A 64 5.25 2.09 4.13
C ALA A 64 5.85 3.04 3.08
N ILE A 65 6.86 2.56 2.35
CA ILE A 65 7.49 3.32 1.26
C ILE A 65 6.45 3.70 0.21
N THR A 66 5.63 2.75 -0.24
CA THR A 66 4.59 3.00 -1.25
C THR A 66 3.62 4.09 -0.82
N TYR A 67 3.15 4.09 0.42
CA TYR A 67 2.20 5.11 0.90
C TYR A 67 2.86 6.47 1.10
N VAL A 68 4.08 6.52 1.63
CA VAL A 68 4.84 7.77 1.76
C VAL A 68 5.11 8.37 0.38
N SER A 69 5.55 7.57 -0.59
CA SER A 69 5.74 8.02 -1.96
C SER A 69 4.44 8.53 -2.60
N GLY A 70 3.31 7.86 -2.34
CA GLY A 70 1.99 8.33 -2.78
C GLY A 70 1.61 9.69 -2.20
N ILE A 71 1.85 9.91 -0.90
CA ILE A 71 1.63 11.21 -0.24
C ILE A 71 2.45 12.30 -0.93
N ILE A 72 3.75 12.04 -1.17
CA ILE A 72 4.65 13.01 -1.82
C ILE A 72 4.17 13.30 -3.25
N ALA A 73 3.83 12.28 -4.04
CA ALA A 73 3.37 12.45 -5.42
C ALA A 73 2.10 13.32 -5.49
N HIS A 74 1.09 13.03 -4.66
CA HIS A 74 -0.13 13.85 -4.59
C HIS A 74 0.14 15.26 -4.07
N ALA A 75 1.06 15.43 -3.12
CA ALA A 75 1.40 16.75 -2.57
C ALA A 75 2.09 17.65 -3.61
N VAL A 76 2.95 17.07 -4.45
CA VAL A 76 3.67 17.80 -5.50
C VAL A 76 2.74 18.16 -6.67
N VAL A 77 1.89 17.23 -7.11
CA VAL A 77 1.10 17.40 -8.35
C VAL A 77 -0.22 18.12 -8.11
N HIS A 78 -0.96 17.78 -7.05
CA HIS A 78 -2.36 18.20 -6.91
C HIS A 78 -2.61 19.23 -5.81
N GLN A 79 -1.67 19.46 -4.87
CA GLN A 79 -1.75 20.43 -3.77
C GLN A 79 -3.11 20.48 -3.02
N ASN A 80 -3.91 19.40 -3.05
CA ASN A 80 -5.31 19.38 -2.63
C ASN A 80 -5.68 18.11 -1.84
N ALA A 81 -6.97 17.92 -1.57
CA ALA A 81 -7.54 16.83 -0.75
C ALA A 81 -7.17 15.39 -1.19
N THR A 82 -6.61 15.20 -2.39
CA THR A 82 -6.13 13.88 -2.85
C THR A 82 -4.93 13.33 -2.06
N VAL A 83 -4.19 14.19 -1.35
CA VAL A 83 -3.12 13.79 -0.41
C VAL A 83 -3.65 12.89 0.72
N ILE A 84 -4.94 13.00 1.07
CA ILE A 84 -5.56 12.25 2.17
C ILE A 84 -5.69 10.76 1.81
N ALA A 85 -5.86 10.43 0.52
CA ALA A 85 -6.10 9.06 0.06
C ALA A 85 -4.98 8.07 0.47
N PRO A 86 -3.68 8.38 0.28
CA PRO A 86 -2.60 7.50 0.76
C PRO A 86 -2.34 7.58 2.28
N MET A 87 -2.84 8.59 3.00
CA MET A 87 -2.66 8.69 4.46
C MET A 87 -3.49 7.67 5.24
N VAL A 88 -4.73 7.41 4.81
CA VAL A 88 -5.62 6.45 5.47
C VAL A 88 -4.99 5.04 5.56
N PRO A 89 -4.53 4.42 4.46
CA PRO A 89 -3.90 3.10 4.55
C PRO A 89 -2.56 3.14 5.32
N LEU A 90 -1.83 4.26 5.34
CA LEU A 90 -0.62 4.40 6.16
C LEU A 90 -0.94 4.30 7.66
N VAL A 91 -2.01 4.95 8.13
CA VAL A 91 -2.45 4.85 9.53
C VAL A 91 -2.82 3.40 9.88
N PHE A 92 -3.58 2.73 9.01
CA PHE A 92 -3.90 1.30 9.20
C PHE A 92 -2.67 0.39 9.19
N LEU A 93 -1.63 0.72 8.41
CA LEU A 93 -0.36 0.01 8.39
C LEU A 93 0.33 0.11 9.76
N VAL A 94 0.46 1.32 10.30
CA VAL A 94 1.12 1.58 11.59
C VAL A 94 0.38 0.86 12.73
N ILE A 95 -0.95 0.93 12.76
CA ILE A 95 -1.76 0.20 13.74
C ILE A 95 -1.54 -1.30 13.62
N SER A 96 -1.56 -1.84 12.39
CA SER A 96 -1.32 -3.26 12.16
C SER A 96 0.07 -3.70 12.61
N TYR A 97 1.10 -2.89 12.36
CA TYR A 97 2.47 -3.19 12.74
C TYR A 97 2.65 -3.19 14.27
N THR A 98 2.09 -2.21 14.97
CA THR A 98 2.18 -2.15 16.44
C THR A 98 1.51 -3.35 17.12
N TYR A 99 0.38 -3.83 16.61
CA TYR A 99 -0.27 -5.05 17.07
C TYR A 99 0.55 -6.31 16.76
N TYR A 100 1.12 -6.42 15.56
CA TYR A 100 1.99 -7.54 15.18
C TYR A 100 3.20 -7.66 16.10
N TYR A 101 3.87 -6.53 16.37
CA TYR A 101 5.03 -6.50 17.27
C TYR A 101 4.66 -6.87 18.71
N LYS A 102 3.52 -6.35 19.23
CA LYS A 102 3.03 -6.73 20.56
C LYS A 102 2.74 -8.23 20.69
N LEU A 103 2.12 -8.83 19.68
CA LEU A 103 1.75 -10.25 19.70
C LEU A 103 2.99 -11.17 19.61
N ASN A 104 3.97 -10.81 18.77
CA ASN A 104 5.22 -11.57 18.67
C ASN A 104 6.12 -11.44 19.89
N ARG A 105 6.02 -10.34 20.66
CA ARG A 105 6.77 -10.16 21.91
C ARG A 105 6.13 -10.87 23.12
N ALA A 106 4.85 -11.24 23.00
CA ALA A 106 4.11 -11.99 24.02
C ALA A 106 4.17 -13.52 23.84
N ARG A 107 4.85 -14.00 22.79
CA ARG A 107 5.15 -15.40 22.52
C ARG A 107 6.61 -15.69 22.83
#